data_AF-A0A0M8MAW0-F1
#
_entry.id   AF-A0A0M8MAW0-F1
#
_cell.length_a   1.000
_cell.length_b   1.000
_cell.length_c   1.000
_cell.angle_alpha   90.00
_cell.angle_beta   90.00
_cell.angle_gamma   90.00
#
_symmetry.space_group_name_H-M   'P 1'
#
loop_
_entity.id
_entity.type
_entity.pdbx_description
1 polymer ?
#
loop_
_entity_poly.entity_id
_entity_poly.type
_entity_poly.pdbx_seq_one_letter_code
_entity_poly.pdbx_strand_id
1 'polypeptide(L)'
;MSSQFTLKYPGDKTSLLNKLRSTVGDKGQLNGNEQQGSFEGSTPLGSFEGRYSIEGDDITVTIDKKPFLVSNGRIQEEFEKALKKA
;
A
#
# COMPACT_ATOMS: atom_id res chain seq x y z
N MET A 1 -2.55 13.95 9.87
CA MET A 1 -2.58 12.77 10.76
C MET A 1 -2.19 11.58 9.91
N SER A 2 -0.97 11.07 10.06
CA SER A 2 -0.56 9.82 9.43
C SER A 2 -1.37 8.66 10.04
N SER A 3 -1.68 7.65 9.24
CA SER A 3 -2.42 6.46 9.68
C SER A 3 -1.60 5.24 9.37
N GLN A 4 -1.54 4.29 10.30
CA GLN A 4 -0.77 3.06 10.15
C GLN A 4 -1.67 1.86 10.42
N PHE A 5 -1.53 0.81 9.62
CA PHE A 5 -2.17 -0.47 9.85
C PHE A 5 -1.24 -1.61 9.44
N THR A 6 -1.44 -2.77 10.05
CA THR A 6 -0.63 -3.98 9.78
C THR A 6 -1.52 -5.08 9.24
N LEU A 7 -1.05 -5.74 8.18
CA LEU A 7 -1.72 -6.83 7.49
C LEU A 7 -0.82 -8.07 7.50
N LYS A 8 -1.39 -9.24 7.77
CA LYS A 8 -0.67 -10.50 7.61
C LYS A 8 -0.72 -10.98 6.17
N TYR A 9 0.43 -11.35 5.63
CA TYR A 9 0.56 -11.96 4.31
C TYR A 9 1.63 -13.06 4.33
N PRO A 10 1.22 -14.33 4.51
CA PRO A 10 2.13 -15.48 4.54
C PRO A 10 2.63 -15.93 3.16
N GLY A 11 2.28 -15.19 2.09
CA GLY A 11 2.66 -15.51 0.72
C GLY A 11 4.03 -14.97 0.29
N ASP A 12 4.38 -15.24 -0.96
CA ASP A 12 5.60 -14.78 -1.61
C ASP A 12 5.66 -13.23 -1.71
N LYS A 13 6.74 -12.64 -1.16
CA LYS A 13 6.88 -11.18 -1.02
C LYS A 13 7.14 -10.50 -2.37
N THR A 14 7.82 -11.17 -3.30
CA THR A 14 7.99 -10.68 -4.67
C THR A 14 6.63 -10.53 -5.37
N SER A 15 5.77 -11.55 -5.24
CA SER A 15 4.42 -11.54 -5.82
C SER A 15 3.54 -10.46 -5.22
N LEU A 16 3.64 -10.25 -3.91
CA LEU A 16 3.00 -9.12 -3.21
C LEU A 16 3.42 -7.78 -3.80
N LEU A 17 4.72 -7.53 -3.92
CA LEU A 17 5.24 -6.25 -4.43
C LEU A 17 4.79 -6.00 -5.86
N ASN A 18 4.78 -7.05 -6.69
CA ASN A 18 4.26 -6.94 -8.06
C ASN A 18 2.76 -6.59 -8.08
N LYS A 19 1.96 -7.14 -7.16
CA LYS A 19 0.53 -6.79 -7.02
C LYS A 19 0.33 -5.37 -6.50
N LEU A 20 1.11 -4.94 -5.51
CA LEU A 20 1.06 -3.56 -5.02
C LEU A 20 1.46 -2.57 -6.12
N ARG A 21 2.52 -2.86 -6.88
CA ARG A 21 2.92 -2.08 -8.06
C ARG A 21 1.80 -2.02 -9.09
N SER A 22 1.15 -3.15 -9.39
CA SER A 22 0.03 -3.19 -10.32
C SER A 22 -1.22 -2.46 -9.81
N THR A 23 -1.45 -2.45 -8.49
CA THR A 23 -2.59 -1.77 -7.85
C THR A 23 -2.41 -0.26 -7.86
N VAL A 24 -1.18 0.21 -7.61
CA VAL A 24 -0.81 1.62 -7.82
C VAL A 24 -0.92 1.96 -9.31
N GLY A 25 -0.47 1.06 -10.19
CA GLY A 25 -0.65 1.13 -11.64
C GLY A 25 -0.18 2.47 -12.22
N ASP A 26 -0.92 2.98 -13.20
CA ASP A 26 -0.61 4.26 -13.86
C ASP A 26 -0.92 5.49 -12.98
N LYS A 27 -1.47 5.28 -11.78
CA LYS A 27 -1.84 6.37 -10.86
C LYS A 27 -0.70 6.79 -9.96
N GLY A 28 0.43 6.08 -9.99
CA GLY A 28 1.54 6.36 -9.11
C GLY A 28 2.76 5.48 -9.36
N GLN A 29 3.65 5.44 -8.38
CA GLN A 29 4.83 4.61 -8.38
C GLN A 29 5.02 3.96 -7.02
N LEU A 30 5.63 2.78 -7.02
CA LEU A 30 6.07 2.09 -5.80
C LEU A 30 7.57 1.82 -5.92
N ASN A 31 8.34 2.41 -5.02
CA ASN A 31 9.79 2.31 -4.93
C ASN A 31 10.16 1.51 -3.68
N GLY A 32 10.96 0.46 -3.82
CA GLY A 32 11.37 -0.36 -2.67
C GLY A 32 11.62 -1.82 -3.03
N ASN A 33 11.76 -2.63 -1.98
CA ASN A 33 12.15 -4.04 -2.03
C ASN A 33 11.28 -4.89 -1.07
N GLU A 34 11.62 -6.18 -0.91
CA GLU A 34 10.86 -7.14 -0.09
C GLU A 34 10.93 -6.90 1.43
N GLN A 35 11.55 -5.80 1.87
CA GLN A 35 11.64 -5.42 3.27
C GLN A 35 10.97 -4.08 3.53
N GLN A 36 11.13 -3.11 2.63
CA GLN A 36 10.56 -1.78 2.80
C GLN A 36 10.48 -1.00 1.49
N GLY A 37 9.62 0.02 1.50
CA GLY A 37 9.54 0.97 0.40
C GLY A 37 8.56 2.10 0.64
N SER A 38 8.42 2.92 -0.38
CA SER A 38 7.44 4.01 -0.46
C SER A 38 6.56 3.84 -1.69
N PHE A 39 5.36 4.39 -1.59
CA PHE A 39 4.45 4.55 -2.72
C PHE A 39 3.90 5.96 -2.72
N GLU A 40 3.71 6.49 -3.92
CA GLU A 40 3.11 7.80 -4.12
C GLU A 40 2.34 7.83 -5.42
N GLY A 41 1.36 8.71 -5.51
CA GLY A 41 0.55 8.83 -6.71
C GLY A 41 -0.48 9.94 -6.62
N SER A 42 -1.19 10.11 -7.72
CA SER A 42 -2.22 11.13 -7.87
C SER A 42 -3.46 10.55 -8.52
N THR A 43 -4.60 10.87 -7.92
CA THR A 43 -5.93 10.58 -8.44
C THR A 43 -6.67 11.89 -8.69
N PRO A 44 -7.78 11.89 -9.45
CA PRO A 44 -8.63 13.07 -9.57
C PRO A 44 -9.17 13.60 -8.23
N LEU A 45 -9.17 12.77 -7.17
CA LEU A 45 -9.61 13.12 -5.82
C LEU A 45 -8.47 13.64 -4.93
N GLY A 46 -7.25 13.70 -5.46
CA GLY A 46 -6.05 14.15 -4.76
C GLY A 46 -4.91 13.15 -4.80
N SER A 47 -3.77 13.57 -4.25
CA SER A 47 -2.57 12.75 -4.13
C SER A 47 -2.57 11.86 -2.90
N PHE A 48 -1.84 10.76 -3.00
CA PHE A 48 -1.59 9.83 -1.91
C PHE A 48 -0.11 9.52 -1.85
N GLU A 49 0.42 9.39 -0.64
CA GLU A 49 1.82 9.10 -0.37
C GLU A 49 1.88 8.23 0.89
N GLY A 50 2.79 7.27 0.92
CA GLY A 50 2.93 6.38 2.06
C GLY A 50 4.13 5.45 1.92
N ARG A 51 4.28 4.60 2.93
CA ARG A 51 5.39 3.65 3.07
C ARG A 51 4.90 2.30 3.51
N TYR A 52 5.67 1.27 3.22
CA TYR A 52 5.47 -0.07 3.76
C TYR A 52 6.76 -0.62 4.34
N SER A 53 6.62 -1.48 5.35
CA SER A 53 7.68 -2.35 5.85
C SER A 53 7.14 -3.77 6.01
N ILE A 54 8.02 -4.76 5.81
CA ILE A 54 7.70 -6.18 5.87
C ILE A 54 8.62 -6.81 6.91
N GLU A 55 8.02 -7.37 7.95
CA GLU A 55 8.71 -8.10 9.02
C GLU A 55 8.13 -9.52 9.10
N GLY A 56 8.83 -10.48 8.48
CA GLY A 56 8.29 -11.82 8.29
C GLY A 56 7.00 -11.77 7.47
N ASP A 57 5.87 -12.10 8.10
CA ASP A 57 4.54 -12.08 7.48
C ASP A 57 3.74 -10.81 7.75
N ASP A 58 4.26 -9.92 8.58
CA ASP A 58 3.56 -8.70 8.94
C ASP A 58 3.98 -7.57 7.97
N ILE A 59 3.03 -7.10 7.17
CA ILE A 59 3.17 -5.93 6.32
C ILE A 59 2.59 -4.74 7.07
N THR A 60 3.44 -3.82 7.47
CA THR A 60 3.02 -2.54 8.03
C THR A 60 2.93 -1.51 6.93
N VAL A 61 1.78 -0.86 6.80
CA VAL A 61 1.54 0.22 5.83
C VAL A 61 1.27 1.52 6.59
N THR A 62 1.99 2.57 6.20
CA THR A 62 1.84 3.92 6.73
C THR A 62 1.36 4.84 5.63
N ILE A 63 0.21 5.48 5.83
CA ILE A 63 -0.35 6.50 4.95
C ILE A 63 0.14 7.87 5.46
N ASP A 64 1.10 8.45 4.76
CA ASP A 64 1.65 9.77 5.08
C ASP A 64 0.74 10.89 4.52
N LYS A 65 0.16 10.66 3.34
CA LYS A 65 -0.80 11.54 2.67
C LYS A 65 -1.91 10.75 2.02
N LYS A 66 -3.15 11.21 2.18
CA LYS A 66 -4.33 10.59 1.58
C LYS A 66 -5.06 11.55 0.65
N PRO A 67 -5.74 11.05 -0.39
CA PRO A 67 -6.60 11.89 -1.22
C PRO A 67 -7.71 12.51 -0.36
N PHE A 68 -8.21 13.67 -0.78
CA PHE A 68 -9.37 14.27 -0.13
C PHE A 68 -10.58 13.34 -0.31
N LEU A 69 -11.45 13.28 0.71
CA LEU A 69 -12.64 12.42 0.75
C LEU A 69 -12.41 10.90 0.82
N VAL A 70 -11.18 10.41 0.72
CA VAL A 70 -10.87 8.99 0.95
C VAL A 70 -10.58 8.76 2.44
N SER A 71 -11.28 7.82 3.07
CA SER A 71 -11.05 7.45 4.47
C SER A 71 -9.87 6.48 4.59
N ASN A 72 -9.20 6.47 5.75
CA ASN A 72 -8.12 5.50 6.00
C ASN A 72 -8.63 4.06 5.92
N GLY A 73 -9.85 3.80 6.40
CA GLY A 73 -10.49 2.48 6.29
C GLY A 73 -10.68 2.04 4.84
N ARG A 74 -11.06 2.96 3.94
CA ARG A 74 -11.17 2.64 2.51
C ARG A 74 -9.83 2.29 1.88
N ILE A 75 -8.76 2.99 2.25
CA ILE A 75 -7.41 2.66 1.78
C ILE A 75 -7.00 1.27 2.28
N GLN A 76 -7.19 1.00 3.57
CA GLN A 76 -6.91 -0.32 4.16
C GLN A 76 -7.69 -1.44 3.46
N GLU A 77 -8.99 -1.25 3.20
CA GLU A 77 -9.82 -2.22 2.46
C GLU A 77 -9.24 -2.56 1.09
N GLU A 78 -8.75 -1.57 0.34
CA GLU A 78 -8.18 -1.81 -1.00
C GLU A 78 -6.86 -2.59 -0.91
N PHE A 79 -6.01 -2.30 0.09
CA PHE A 79 -4.84 -3.12 0.36
C PHE A 79 -5.24 -4.55 0.72
N GLU A 80 -6.17 -4.75 1.65
CA GLU A 80 -6.67 -6.08 2.02
C GLU A 80 -7.26 -6.86 0.84
N LYS A 81 -8.01 -6.19 -0.05
CA LYS A 81 -8.55 -6.80 -1.26
C LYS A 81 -7.45 -7.21 -2.23
N ALA A 82 -6.42 -6.39 -2.41
CA ALA A 82 -5.28 -6.72 -3.26
C ALA A 82 -4.53 -7.95 -2.73
N LEU A 83 -4.39 -8.07 -1.39
CA LEU A 83 -3.76 -9.23 -0.74
C LEU A 83 -4.62 -10.50 -0.78
N LYS A 84 -5.94 -10.40 -0.63
CA LYS A 84 -6.83 -11.58 -0.65
C LYS A 84 -6.99 -12.20 -2.03
N LYS A 85 -6.82 -11.39 -3.08
CA LYS A 85 -6.79 -11.86 -4.47
C LYS A 85 -5.41 -12.44 -4.85
N ALA A 86 -4.48 -12.52 -3.89
CA ALA A 86 -3.09 -12.79 -4.18
C ALA A 86 -2.73 -14.28 -4.19
#